data_AF-A0A961I0G9-F1
#
_entry.id   AF-A0A961I0G9-F1
#
_cell.length_a   1.000
_cell.length_b   1.000
_cell.length_c   1.000
_cell.angle_alpha   90.00
_cell.angle_beta   90.00
_cell.angle_gamma   90.00
#
_symmetry.space_group_name_H-M   'P 1'
#
loop_
_entity.id
_entity.type
_entity.pdbx_description
1 polymer ?
#
loop_
_entity_poly.entity_id
_entity_poly.type
_entity_poly.pdbx_seq_one_letter_code
_entity_poly.pdbx_strand_id
1 'polypeptide(L)' 'RLQAPSGATVTVDVENGPCLWPAKEIETEAPGFGKVFKPAATDRRGITAWVERPGRLAIGDAMALFVPHQRAWAP' A
#
# COMPACT_ATOMS: atom_id res chain seq x y z
N ARG A 1 6.82 7.50 5.82
CA ARG A 1 7.95 6.62 5.44
C ARG A 1 7.91 5.40 6.35
N LEU A 2 8.26 4.22 5.82
CA LEU A 2 8.37 2.98 6.59
C LEU A 2 9.82 2.49 6.52
N GLN A 3 10.42 2.22 7.67
CA GLN A 3 11.84 1.89 7.80
C GLN A 3 12.02 0.52 8.45
N ALA A 4 12.80 -0.35 7.82
CA ALA A 4 13.12 -1.68 8.35
C ALA A 4 14.36 -1.63 9.27
N PRO A 5 14.62 -2.68 10.09
CA PRO A 5 15.84 -2.76 10.92
C PRO A 5 17.15 -2.71 10.13
N SER A 6 17.16 -3.18 8.87
CA SER A 6 18.30 -3.05 7.95
C SER A 6 18.53 -1.62 7.45
N GLY A 7 17.60 -0.71 7.77
CA GLY A 7 17.47 0.63 7.25
C GLY A 7 16.92 0.71 5.82
N ALA A 8 16.42 -0.39 5.24
CA ALA A 8 15.62 -0.31 4.02
C ALA A 8 14.45 0.67 4.26
N THR A 9 14.25 1.63 3.36
CA THR A 9 13.23 2.68 3.53
C THR A 9 12.35 2.77 2.29
N VAL A 10 11.04 2.71 2.51
CA VAL A 10 10.05 3.02 1.48
C VAL A 10 9.24 4.25 1.88
N THR A 11 8.95 5.10 0.88
CA THR A 11 8.22 6.34 1.08
C THR A 11 6.89 6.26 0.37
N VAL A 12 5.84 6.43 1.16
CA VAL A 12 4.44 6.42 0.71
C VAL A 12 4.22 7.58 -0.24
N ASP A 13 3.61 7.30 -1.38
CA ASP A 13 3.33 8.28 -2.43
C ASP A 13 1.83 8.58 -2.50
N VAL A 14 1.03 7.61 -2.92
CA VAL A 14 -0.42 7.76 -3.08
C VAL A 14 -1.18 6.56 -2.52
N GLU A 15 -2.49 6.74 -2.31
CA GLU A 15 -3.40 5.63 -2.09
C GLU A 15 -3.44 4.73 -3.32
N ASN A 16 -3.47 3.42 -3.11
CA ASN A 16 -3.55 2.43 -4.19
C ASN A 16 -5.00 2.25 -4.63
N GLY A 17 -5.53 3.18 -5.43
CA GLY A 17 -6.93 3.18 -5.85
C GLY A 17 -7.43 1.86 -6.47
N PRO A 18 -8.72 1.52 -6.34
CA PRO A 18 -9.27 0.26 -6.82
C PRO A 18 -9.39 0.21 -8.35
N CYS A 19 -8.82 -0.83 -8.95
CA CYS A 19 -8.88 -1.09 -10.40
C CYS A 19 -9.61 -2.40 -10.69
N LEU A 20 -9.97 -2.62 -11.96
CA LEU A 20 -10.72 -3.82 -12.38
C LEU A 20 -9.84 -5.08 -12.40
N TRP A 21 -8.51 -4.94 -12.48
CA TRP A 21 -7.64 -6.11 -12.70
C TRP A 21 -7.78 -7.18 -11.62
N PRO A 22 -7.62 -6.88 -10.31
CA PRO A 22 -7.77 -7.88 -9.25
C PRO A 22 -9.13 -8.57 -9.21
N ALA A 23 -10.18 -7.97 -9.78
CA ALA A 23 -11.51 -8.56 -9.79
C ALA A 23 -11.55 -9.90 -10.53
N LYS A 24 -10.68 -10.09 -11.53
CA LYS A 24 -10.64 -11.34 -12.33
C LYS A 24 -10.04 -12.49 -11.53
N GLU A 25 -8.94 -12.22 -10.82
CA GLU A 25 -8.30 -13.20 -9.95
C GLU A 25 -9.21 -13.53 -8.76
N ILE A 26 -9.84 -12.51 -8.15
CA ILE A 26 -10.81 -12.71 -7.06
C ILE A 26 -11.99 -13.55 -7.51
N GLU A 27 -12.56 -13.33 -8.69
CA GLU A 27 -13.67 -14.17 -9.19
C GLU A 27 -13.24 -15.63 -9.38
N THR A 28 -11.97 -15.85 -9.76
CA THR A 28 -11.42 -17.20 -9.95
C THR A 28 -11.25 -17.94 -8.61
N GLU A 29 -10.75 -17.26 -7.58
CA GLU A 29 -10.53 -17.85 -6.25
C GLU A 29 -11.79 -17.83 -5.35
N ALA A 30 -12.66 -16.84 -5.53
CA ALA A 30 -13.87 -16.59 -4.77
C ALA A 30 -15.03 -16.17 -5.71
N PRO A 31 -15.72 -17.14 -6.35
CA PRO A 31 -16.80 -16.86 -7.28
C PRO A 31 -17.90 -15.97 -6.68
N GLY A 32 -18.37 -14.99 -7.47
CA GLY A 32 -19.35 -13.99 -7.08
C GLY A 32 -18.75 -12.71 -6.47
N PHE A 33 -17.48 -12.71 -6.08
CA PHE A 33 -16.86 -11.57 -5.39
C PHE A 33 -16.09 -10.61 -6.30
N GLY A 34 -15.76 -10.99 -7.53
CA GLY A 34 -14.98 -10.13 -8.43
C GLY A 34 -15.71 -8.83 -8.76
N LYS A 35 -16.99 -8.91 -9.13
CA LYS A 35 -17.80 -7.73 -9.50
C LYS A 35 -17.96 -6.71 -8.36
N VAL A 36 -18.00 -7.18 -7.12
CA VAL A 36 -18.19 -6.32 -5.94
C VAL A 36 -16.88 -5.81 -5.35
N PHE A 37 -15.73 -6.29 -5.82
CA PHE A 37 -14.42 -5.90 -5.30
C PHE A 37 -14.16 -4.39 -5.41
N LYS A 38 -14.28 -3.82 -6.61
CA LYS A 38 -13.88 -2.41 -6.86
C LYS A 38 -14.56 -1.43 -5.89
N PRO A 39 -15.90 -1.42 -5.72
CA PRO A 39 -16.53 -0.54 -4.73
C PRO A 39 -16.16 -0.92 -3.29
N ALA A 40 -16.02 -2.20 -2.97
CA ALA A 40 -15.66 -2.67 -1.62
C ALA A 40 -14.22 -2.31 -1.21
N ALA A 41 -13.34 -2.06 -2.18
CA ALA A 41 -11.92 -1.77 -1.97
C ALA A 41 -11.57 -0.28 -1.85
N THR A 42 -12.56 0.60 -1.99
CA THR A 42 -12.43 2.06 -1.78
C THR A 42 -11.84 2.33 -0.39
N ASP A 43 -10.79 3.15 -0.31
CA ASP A 43 -10.07 3.53 0.92
C ASP A 43 -9.43 2.34 1.67
N ARG A 44 -9.36 1.16 1.05
CA ARG A 44 -8.98 -0.11 1.70
C ARG A 44 -7.98 -0.95 0.92
N ARG A 45 -7.56 -0.50 -0.26
CA ARG A 45 -6.66 -1.25 -1.16
C ARG A 45 -5.17 -0.98 -0.91
N GLY A 46 -4.86 -0.30 0.19
CA GLY A 46 -3.50 0.00 0.63
C GLY A 46 -2.93 1.22 -0.08
N ILE A 47 -1.60 1.27 -0.15
CA ILE A 47 -0.83 2.41 -0.65
C ILE A 47 0.20 1.96 -1.67
N THR A 48 0.70 2.89 -2.45
CA THR A 48 1.93 2.72 -3.24
C THR A 48 3.08 3.45 -2.57
N ALA A 49 4.30 2.98 -2.82
CA ALA A 49 5.50 3.58 -2.26
C ALA A 49 6.68 3.39 -3.22
N TRP A 50 7.67 4.26 -3.11
CA TRP A 50 8.95 4.12 -3.80
C TRP A 50 10.08 3.81 -2.82
N VAL A 51 11.16 3.20 -3.31
CA VAL A 51 12.33 2.84 -2.50
C VAL A 51 13.21 4.07 -2.31
N GLU A 52 13.20 4.65 -1.11
CA GLU A 52 14.06 5.77 -0.74
C GLU A 52 15.48 5.30 -0.41
N ARG A 53 15.61 4.14 0.24
CA ARG A 53 16.90 3.51 0.55
C ARG A 53 16.81 2.00 0.36
N PRO A 54 17.59 1.41 -0.56
CA PRO A 54 17.67 -0.04 -0.70
C PRO A 54 18.19 -0.72 0.57
N GLY A 55 17.73 -1.93 0.83
CA GLY A 55 18.16 -2.76 1.94
C GLY A 55 17.36 -4.05 2.01
N ARG A 56 17.74 -4.95 2.93
CA ARG A 56 17.05 -6.24 3.09
C ARG A 56 15.73 -6.06 3.84
N LEU A 57 14.68 -6.74 3.36
CA LEU A 57 13.44 -6.96 4.10
C LEU A 57 13.30 -8.45 4.40
N ALA A 58 12.77 -8.78 5.57
CA ALA A 58 12.43 -10.13 5.97
C ALA A 58 11.00 -10.20 6.50
N ILE A 59 10.35 -11.36 6.33
CA ILE A 59 9.05 -11.61 6.94
C ILE A 59 9.21 -11.54 8.46
N GLY A 60 8.33 -10.78 9.12
CA GLY A 60 8.36 -10.54 10.56
C GLY A 60 9.15 -9.28 10.97
N ASP A 61 9.78 -8.56 10.04
CA ASP A 61 10.41 -7.27 10.37
C ASP A 61 9.37 -6.27 10.91
N ALA A 62 9.68 -5.67 12.06
CA ALA A 62 8.91 -4.56 12.60
C ALA A 62 9.35 -3.26 11.91
N MET A 63 8.43 -2.65 11.18
CA MET A 63 8.68 -1.41 10.45
C MET A 63 8.46 -0.19 11.36
N ALA A 64 9.43 0.72 11.41
CA ALA A 64 9.26 2.01 12.07
C ALA A 64 8.51 2.97 11.15
N LEU A 65 7.42 3.55 11.65
CA LEU A 65 6.66 4.59 10.95
C LEU A 65 7.28 5.96 11.25
N PHE A 66 7.75 6.63 10.21
CA PHE A 66 8.09 8.05 10.27
C PHE A 66 7.04 8.86 9.54
N VAL A 67 6.38 9.77 10.27
CA VAL A 67 5.47 10.77 9.72
C VAL A 67 6.17 12.13 9.85
N PRO A 68 6.59 12.77 8.74
CA PRO A 68 7.11 14.13 8.82
C PRO A 68 6.03 15.07 9.32
N HIS A 69 6.43 16.12 10.04
CA HIS A 69 5.51 17.22 10.30
C HIS A 69 5.05 17.81 8.97
N GLN A 70 3.76 17.68 8.67
CA GLN A 70 3.14 18.28 7.49
C GLN A 70 2.35 19.50 7.92
N ARG A 71 2.70 20.67 7.39
CA ARG A 71 1.79 21.81 7.41
C ARG A 71 0.55 21.45 6.59
N ALA A 72 -0.61 21.94 6.99
CA ALA A 72 -1.80 21.84 6.15
C ALA A 72 -1.49 22.41 4.77
N TRP A 73 -1.88 21.68 3.73
CA TRP A 73 -1.78 22.17 2.36
C TRP A 73 -2.73 23.36 2.19
N ALA A 74 -2.20 24.46 1.66
CA ALA A 74 -2.95 25.66 1.32
C ALA A 74 -2.85 25.84 -0.21
N PRO A 75 -3.96 25.70 -0.96
CA PRO A 75 -3.99 25.89 -2.41
C PRO A 75 -3.56 27.30 -2.83
#